data_AF-A0A8R2B7C7-F1
#
_entry.id   AF-A0A8R2B7C7-F1
#
_cell.length_a   1.000
_cell.length_b   1.000
_cell.length_c   1.000
_cell.angle_alpha   90.00
_cell.angle_beta   90.00
_cell.angle_gamma   90.00
#
_symmetry.space_group_name_H-M   'P 1'
#
loop_
_entity.id
_entity.type
_entity.pdbx_description
1 polymer ?
#
loop_
_entity_poly.entity_id
_entity_poly.type
_entity_poly.pdbx_seq_one_letter_code
_entity_poly.pdbx_strand_id
1 'polypeptide(L)'
;MSTIMSLCVFLRTPPLFIIDKIFNISFGFQDIDGIIITLNNTFRNSIHNQFENGDPVQFIVLILLLFYLFVKIIATCLIFCLLLCIFVLPTRHLYKVYLHGAPICVVIFSCWVNMQTLNVLSKQYVNFNMDIINKVITWDVDVIIRFFTQLKIVNFLCLLFSNIMLQFCLSLVFNFLQVCATNHSIHKVVYISFIIPTLMTLITAKHSNTVTMLLLSLLPLFIVPKTCWLNILTIMKLICYGFKHIRATITINDFVVMEWSRLNMPSVLRLFWTIRLLDIFILSLLNKEIKHETLFGTVKYLLIKGCDTSTAVLGMTSFVSCFCHYIAAFFRWVLTEDVERMNVQQRSAILFFVLALQTGLTALEPDERFIQLFLNIIITCDFLIFYIHGSMVDPLLSSLSVNRNKSINRHLRGLLVSGLLIVFSINVLRYLWYYNFLNNWKLEISCINIQIIVKVLVTLGVYSLYMIDGYHKTMWEKLDDYEFYVESSGDVANFCLNTSIFLNRVYSLAFEAGSIASVPLMCFHAYFVIWRSIRDGWRVLIRRRLAIRRVELLADATNVQLSEYDDICSICRHNMDSAKMSNCNHYFHSICLRKWLNLKDNCPLCHNILYQA
;
A
#
# COMPACT_ATOMS: atom_id res chain seq x y z
N MET A 1 10.36 0.64 26.21
CA MET A 1 9.98 1.47 25.04
C MET A 1 9.44 0.61 23.88
N SER A 2 10.08 -0.52 23.54
CA SER A 2 9.58 -1.48 22.53
C SER A 2 8.21 -2.08 22.87
N THR A 3 7.97 -2.45 24.14
CA THR A 3 6.71 -3.04 24.64
C THR A 3 5.51 -2.07 24.58
N ILE A 4 5.76 -0.79 24.85
CA ILE A 4 4.74 0.26 24.72
C ILE A 4 4.42 0.49 23.24
N MET A 5 5.45 0.47 22.38
CA MET A 5 5.27 0.64 20.93
C MET A 5 4.49 -0.53 20.31
N SER A 6 4.75 -1.78 20.73
CA SER A 6 4.00 -2.95 20.27
C SER A 6 2.53 -2.92 20.72
N LEU A 7 2.26 -2.50 21.97
CA LEU A 7 0.89 -2.36 22.47
C LEU A 7 0.11 -1.26 21.72
N CYS A 8 0.76 -0.12 21.43
CA CYS A 8 0.17 0.96 20.63
C CYS A 8 -0.20 0.50 19.22
N VAL A 9 0.65 -0.32 18.60
CA VAL A 9 0.39 -0.89 17.27
C VAL A 9 -0.77 -1.88 17.32
N PHE A 10 -0.79 -2.77 18.32
CA PHE A 10 -1.85 -3.76 18.50
C PHE A 10 -3.22 -3.13 18.76
N LEU A 11 -3.30 -2.11 19.62
CA LEU A 11 -4.57 -1.42 19.92
C LEU A 11 -5.17 -0.71 18.69
N ARG A 12 -4.38 -0.43 17.64
CA ARG A 12 -4.85 0.28 16.44
C ARG A 12 -5.26 -0.62 15.28
N THR A 13 -5.09 -1.93 15.38
CA THR A 13 -5.51 -2.86 14.32
C THR A 13 -7.02 -3.13 14.27
N PRO A 14 -7.80 -3.18 15.37
CA PRO A 14 -9.23 -3.48 15.30
C PRO A 14 -10.07 -2.54 14.41
N PRO A 15 -9.87 -1.20 14.41
CA PRO A 15 -10.61 -0.30 13.53
C PRO A 15 -10.36 -0.60 12.05
N LEU A 16 -9.14 -1.03 11.69
CA LEU A 16 -8.79 -1.39 10.32
C LEU A 16 -9.58 -2.62 9.84
N PHE A 17 -9.82 -3.62 10.69
CA PHE A 17 -10.66 -4.78 10.34
C PHE A 17 -12.12 -4.40 10.07
N ILE A 18 -12.66 -3.42 10.78
CA ILE A 18 -14.02 -2.94 10.54
C ILE A 18 -14.07 -2.14 9.24
N ILE A 19 -13.09 -1.25 9.02
CA ILE A 19 -12.95 -0.51 7.76
C ILE A 19 -12.82 -1.46 6.58
N ASP A 20 -12.04 -2.52 6.73
CA ASP A 20 -11.82 -3.56 5.74
C ASP A 20 -13.10 -4.33 5.39
N LYS A 21 -13.93 -4.66 6.40
CA LYS A 21 -15.28 -5.22 6.15
C LYS A 21 -16.20 -4.23 5.43
N ILE A 22 -16.13 -2.93 5.74
CA ILE A 22 -16.93 -1.89 5.06
C ILE A 22 -16.52 -1.81 3.58
N PHE A 23 -15.23 -1.86 3.27
CA PHE A 23 -14.74 -1.89 1.89
C PHE A 23 -15.14 -3.17 1.15
N ASN A 24 -15.13 -4.33 1.81
CA ASN A 24 -15.55 -5.59 1.20
C ASN A 24 -17.05 -5.56 0.83
N ILE A 25 -17.89 -4.94 1.66
CA ILE A 25 -19.33 -4.72 1.39
C ILE A 25 -19.55 -3.56 0.39
N SER A 26 -18.47 -2.92 -0.09
CA SER A 26 -18.50 -1.75 -0.96
C SER A 26 -19.50 -0.68 -0.47
N PHE A 27 -19.51 -0.35 0.83
CA PHE A 27 -20.49 0.58 1.45
C PHE A 27 -21.98 0.24 1.22
N GLY A 28 -22.30 -0.98 0.78
CA GLY A 28 -23.66 -1.42 0.42
C GLY A 28 -24.02 -1.22 -1.06
N PHE A 29 -23.09 -0.76 -1.91
CA PHE A 29 -23.33 -0.57 -3.35
C PHE A 29 -23.58 -1.89 -4.11
N GLN A 30 -23.00 -3.01 -3.70
CA GLN A 30 -23.26 -4.33 -4.34
C GLN A 30 -24.73 -4.78 -4.26
N ASP A 31 -25.44 -4.42 -3.19
CA ASP A 31 -26.86 -4.75 -3.07
C ASP A 31 -27.68 -3.99 -4.14
N ILE A 32 -27.23 -2.82 -4.57
CA ILE A 32 -27.89 -1.95 -5.56
C ILE A 32 -27.90 -2.61 -6.93
N ASP A 33 -26.79 -3.21 -7.37
CA ASP A 33 -26.71 -3.87 -8.66
C ASP A 33 -27.66 -5.08 -8.73
N GLY A 34 -27.71 -5.86 -7.64
CA GLY A 34 -28.69 -6.94 -7.49
C GLY A 34 -30.13 -6.42 -7.59
N ILE A 35 -30.42 -5.31 -6.91
CA ILE A 35 -31.73 -4.65 -6.93
C ILE A 35 -32.07 -4.11 -8.33
N ILE A 36 -31.15 -3.44 -9.02
CA ILE A 36 -31.31 -2.90 -10.38
C ILE A 36 -31.57 -4.03 -11.39
N ILE A 37 -30.88 -5.15 -11.26
CA ILE A 37 -31.10 -6.33 -12.11
C ILE A 37 -32.50 -6.91 -11.86
N THR A 38 -32.92 -7.08 -10.59
CA THR A 38 -34.31 -7.44 -10.30
C THR A 38 -35.29 -6.41 -10.82
N LEU A 39 -34.97 -5.11 -10.75
CA LEU A 39 -35.81 -4.02 -11.24
C LEU A 39 -36.01 -4.14 -12.75
N ASN A 40 -34.93 -4.31 -13.51
CA ASN A 40 -34.97 -4.49 -14.96
C ASN A 40 -35.72 -5.76 -15.35
N ASN A 41 -35.58 -6.84 -14.59
CA ASN A 41 -36.31 -8.08 -14.83
C ASN A 41 -37.82 -7.92 -14.51
N THR A 42 -38.18 -7.22 -13.43
CA THR A 42 -39.58 -6.90 -13.11
C THR A 42 -40.20 -5.93 -14.11
N PHE A 43 -39.47 -4.91 -14.56
CA PHE A 43 -39.91 -3.97 -15.60
C PHE A 43 -40.06 -4.66 -16.96
N ARG A 44 -39.13 -5.56 -17.32
CA ARG A 44 -39.21 -6.33 -18.57
C ARG A 44 -40.37 -7.33 -18.57
N ASN A 45 -40.66 -7.94 -17.42
CA ASN A 45 -41.82 -8.83 -17.25
C ASN A 45 -43.15 -8.04 -17.21
N SER A 46 -43.16 -6.81 -16.69
CA SER A 46 -44.35 -5.95 -16.67
C SER A 46 -44.66 -5.31 -18.03
N ILE A 47 -43.67 -5.13 -18.91
CA ILE A 47 -43.90 -4.67 -20.29
C ILE A 47 -44.57 -5.77 -21.13
N HIS A 48 -44.36 -7.05 -20.80
CA HIS A 48 -44.95 -8.15 -21.56
C HIS A 48 -46.38 -8.49 -21.12
N ASN A 49 -46.75 -8.19 -19.88
CA ASN A 49 -48.10 -8.34 -19.35
C ASN A 49 -48.76 -6.96 -19.23
N GLN A 50 -49.56 -6.63 -20.25
CA GLN A 50 -50.57 -5.56 -20.33
C GLN A 50 -50.51 -4.40 -19.32
N PHE A 51 -50.40 -3.20 -19.90
CA PHE A 51 -50.87 -1.94 -19.33
C PHE A 51 -52.33 -2.04 -18.88
N GLU A 52 -52.59 -2.46 -17.64
CA GLU A 52 -53.82 -2.18 -16.91
C GLU A 52 -53.57 -2.47 -15.42
N ASN A 53 -53.68 -1.42 -14.60
CA ASN A 53 -53.32 -1.31 -13.17
C ASN A 53 -51.84 -1.02 -12.87
N GLY A 54 -51.50 0.27 -12.94
CA GLY A 54 -50.31 0.79 -12.26
C GLY A 54 -50.50 0.75 -10.75
N ASP A 55 -50.06 -0.32 -10.09
CA ASP A 55 -50.15 -0.45 -8.64
C ASP A 55 -49.22 0.57 -7.94
N PRO A 56 -49.75 1.58 -7.21
CA PRO A 56 -48.93 2.56 -6.48
C PRO A 56 -48.07 1.90 -5.39
N VAL A 57 -48.38 0.65 -5.02
CA VAL A 57 -47.65 -0.16 -4.04
C VAL A 57 -46.24 -0.50 -4.52
N GLN A 58 -46.02 -0.83 -5.80
CA GLN A 58 -44.68 -1.15 -6.31
C GLN A 58 -43.76 0.08 -6.31
N PHE A 59 -44.29 1.25 -6.63
CA PHE A 59 -43.54 2.52 -6.61
C PHE A 59 -43.18 2.94 -5.17
N ILE A 60 -44.12 2.74 -4.22
CA ILE A 60 -43.87 3.00 -2.79
C ILE A 60 -42.80 2.05 -2.22
N VAL A 61 -42.86 0.76 -2.58
CA VAL A 61 -41.83 -0.23 -2.18
C VAL A 61 -40.46 0.16 -2.72
N LEU A 62 -40.37 0.64 -3.97
CA LEU A 62 -39.12 1.11 -4.57
C LEU A 62 -38.53 2.32 -3.82
N ILE A 63 -39.37 3.31 -3.47
CA ILE A 63 -38.94 4.48 -2.70
C ILE A 63 -38.45 4.07 -1.31
N LEU A 64 -39.15 3.15 -0.63
CA LEU A 64 -38.74 2.62 0.68
C LEU A 64 -37.40 1.88 0.60
N LEU A 65 -37.16 1.15 -0.49
CA LEU A 65 -35.93 0.38 -0.68
C LEU A 65 -34.74 1.29 -1.01
N LEU A 66 -34.95 2.31 -1.84
CA LEU A 66 -33.99 3.40 -2.09
C LEU A 66 -33.68 4.19 -0.81
N PHE A 67 -34.69 4.49 0.00
CA PHE A 67 -34.52 5.17 1.28
C PHE A 67 -33.74 4.32 2.29
N TYR A 68 -34.08 3.02 2.42
CA TYR A 68 -33.34 2.07 3.26
C TYR A 68 -31.87 2.00 2.86
N LEU A 69 -31.59 1.92 1.56
CA LEU A 69 -30.24 1.91 1.02
C LEU A 69 -29.50 3.23 1.30
N PHE A 70 -30.15 4.37 1.09
CA PHE A 70 -29.57 5.68 1.39
C PHE A 70 -29.21 5.81 2.87
N VAL A 71 -30.09 5.38 3.78
CA VAL A 71 -29.83 5.34 5.22
C VAL A 71 -28.68 4.38 5.54
N LYS A 72 -28.62 3.20 4.90
CA LYS A 72 -27.52 2.24 5.06
C LYS A 72 -26.17 2.83 4.61
N ILE A 73 -26.13 3.54 3.48
CA ILE A 73 -24.92 4.22 2.99
C ILE A 73 -24.50 5.34 3.95
N ILE A 74 -25.41 6.20 4.40
CA ILE A 74 -25.09 7.25 5.36
C ILE A 74 -24.57 6.65 6.68
N ALA A 75 -25.23 5.61 7.19
CA ALA A 75 -24.82 4.95 8.42
C ALA A 75 -23.42 4.34 8.30
N THR A 76 -23.10 3.67 7.18
CA THR A 76 -21.77 3.09 6.94
C THR A 76 -20.69 4.18 6.78
N CYS A 77 -21.00 5.30 6.11
CA CYS A 77 -20.11 6.46 6.03
C CYS A 77 -19.84 7.09 7.40
N LEU A 78 -20.87 7.26 8.24
CA LEU A 78 -20.72 7.77 9.61
C LEU A 78 -19.86 6.83 10.47
N ILE A 79 -20.07 5.52 10.36
CA ILE A 79 -19.25 4.52 11.05
C ILE A 79 -17.80 4.61 10.56
N PHE A 80 -17.57 4.73 9.25
CA PHE A 80 -16.22 4.90 8.68
C PHE A 80 -15.52 6.15 9.23
N CYS A 81 -16.20 7.30 9.25
CA CYS A 81 -15.67 8.53 9.84
C CYS A 81 -15.34 8.37 11.33
N LEU A 82 -16.22 7.73 12.11
CA LEU A 82 -15.98 7.46 13.52
C LEU A 82 -14.76 6.55 13.72
N LEU A 83 -14.58 5.52 12.88
CA LEU A 83 -13.42 4.62 12.95
C LEU A 83 -12.12 5.32 12.60
N LEU A 84 -12.11 6.19 11.60
CA LEU A 84 -10.95 7.03 11.28
C LEU A 84 -10.61 7.98 12.44
N CYS A 85 -11.62 8.59 13.05
CA CYS A 85 -11.43 9.40 14.25
C CYS A 85 -10.78 8.56 15.35
N ILE A 86 -11.33 7.38 15.68
CA ILE A 86 -10.80 6.43 16.68
C ILE A 86 -9.34 6.07 16.38
N PHE A 87 -9.03 5.80 15.12
CA PHE A 87 -7.70 5.41 14.68
C PHE A 87 -6.64 6.50 14.93
N VAL A 88 -7.01 7.77 14.73
CA VAL A 88 -6.13 8.93 14.94
C VAL A 88 -5.99 9.30 16.44
N LEU A 89 -6.74 8.68 17.37
CA LEU A 89 -6.59 9.02 18.79
C LEU A 89 -5.17 8.72 19.34
N PRO A 90 -4.69 9.54 20.29
CA PRO A 90 -3.55 9.18 21.13
C PRO A 90 -3.83 7.90 21.91
N THR A 91 -2.80 7.08 22.10
CA THR A 91 -2.90 5.72 22.67
C THR A 91 -3.47 5.71 24.10
N ARG A 92 -3.14 6.74 24.91
CA ARG A 92 -3.70 6.93 26.26
C ARG A 92 -5.22 6.99 26.27
N HIS A 93 -5.80 7.61 25.24
CA HIS A 93 -7.25 7.73 25.15
C HIS A 93 -7.88 6.56 24.39
N LEU A 94 -7.20 6.02 23.39
CA LEU A 94 -7.61 4.83 22.66
C LEU A 94 -7.82 3.65 23.63
N TYR A 95 -6.90 3.47 24.58
CA TYR A 95 -7.05 2.47 25.65
C TYR A 95 -8.34 2.65 26.45
N LYS A 96 -8.68 3.89 26.83
CA LYS A 96 -9.93 4.19 27.55
C LYS A 96 -11.17 3.88 26.70
N VAL A 97 -11.14 4.21 25.40
CA VAL A 97 -12.23 3.90 24.48
C VAL A 97 -12.45 2.39 24.39
N TYR A 98 -11.39 1.58 24.24
CA TYR A 98 -11.54 0.12 24.25
C TYR A 98 -11.97 -0.44 25.59
N LEU A 99 -11.51 0.14 26.69
CA LEU A 99 -11.91 -0.28 28.02
C LEU A 99 -13.42 -0.10 28.25
N HIS A 100 -14.00 0.99 27.74
CA HIS A 100 -15.43 1.24 27.83
C HIS A 100 -16.24 0.56 26.72
N GLY A 101 -15.65 0.31 25.55
CA GLY A 101 -16.31 -0.33 24.40
C GLY A 101 -16.32 -1.87 24.47
N ALA A 102 -15.26 -2.51 24.99
CA ALA A 102 -15.14 -3.96 25.06
C ALA A 102 -16.29 -4.63 25.87
N PRO A 103 -16.75 -4.09 27.01
CA PRO A 103 -17.93 -4.59 27.71
C PRO A 103 -19.17 -4.65 26.81
N ILE A 104 -19.37 -3.63 25.96
CA ILE A 104 -20.49 -3.55 25.00
C ILE A 104 -20.39 -4.69 23.98
N CYS A 105 -19.20 -4.89 23.41
CA CYS A 105 -18.96 -5.95 22.43
C CYS A 105 -19.17 -7.35 23.05
N VAL A 106 -18.72 -7.56 24.29
CA VAL A 106 -18.90 -8.83 25.00
C VAL A 106 -20.38 -9.13 25.23
N VAL A 107 -21.18 -8.13 25.58
CA VAL A 107 -22.64 -8.26 25.72
C VAL A 107 -23.30 -8.61 24.38
N ILE A 108 -22.99 -7.86 23.32
CA ILE A 108 -23.56 -8.12 21.98
C ILE A 108 -23.19 -9.53 21.49
N PHE A 109 -21.93 -9.93 21.67
CA PHE A 109 -21.46 -11.26 21.29
C PHE A 109 -22.16 -12.36 22.11
N SER A 110 -22.30 -12.17 23.42
CA SER A 110 -23.08 -13.07 24.27
C SER A 110 -24.53 -13.20 23.79
N CYS A 111 -25.21 -12.09 23.48
CA CYS A 111 -26.56 -12.09 22.93
C CYS A 111 -26.64 -12.86 21.60
N TRP A 112 -25.67 -12.63 20.71
CA TRP A 112 -25.63 -13.29 19.41
C TRP A 112 -25.44 -14.80 19.53
N VAL A 113 -24.49 -15.25 20.35
CA VAL A 113 -24.26 -16.68 20.58
C VAL A 113 -25.47 -17.34 21.27
N ASN A 114 -26.07 -16.67 22.25
CA ASN A 114 -27.29 -17.15 22.89
C ASN A 114 -28.45 -17.27 21.89
N MET A 115 -28.63 -16.31 20.98
CA MET A 115 -29.67 -16.39 19.95
C MET A 115 -29.40 -17.50 18.93
N GLN A 116 -28.14 -17.67 18.50
CA GLN A 116 -27.77 -18.69 17.51
C GLN A 116 -27.93 -20.10 18.08
N THR A 117 -27.46 -20.34 19.31
CA THR A 117 -27.63 -21.61 20.00
C THR A 117 -29.10 -21.92 20.23
N LEU A 118 -29.91 -20.94 20.63
CA LEU A 118 -31.35 -21.11 20.85
C LEU A 118 -32.09 -21.43 19.53
N ASN A 119 -31.67 -20.85 18.41
CA ASN A 119 -32.21 -21.19 17.08
C ASN A 119 -31.85 -22.62 16.64
N VAL A 120 -30.66 -23.12 16.98
CA VAL A 120 -30.26 -24.51 16.70
C VAL A 120 -31.01 -25.48 17.62
N LEU A 121 -31.10 -25.15 18.91
CA LEU A 121 -31.78 -25.97 19.93
C LEU A 121 -33.29 -26.05 19.66
N SER A 122 -33.95 -24.95 19.28
CA SER A 122 -35.39 -24.95 18.96
C SER A 122 -35.71 -25.80 17.73
N LYS A 123 -34.88 -25.76 16.68
CA LYS A 123 -35.01 -26.63 15.50
C LYS A 123 -34.80 -28.11 15.85
N GLN A 124 -33.81 -28.42 16.68
CA GLN A 124 -33.56 -29.79 17.13
C GLN A 124 -34.67 -30.30 18.06
N TYR A 125 -35.24 -29.43 18.90
CA TYR A 125 -36.34 -29.76 19.81
C TYR A 125 -37.66 -30.05 19.08
N VAL A 126 -38.01 -29.27 18.04
CA VAL A 126 -39.21 -29.55 17.21
C VAL A 126 -39.06 -30.90 16.50
N ASN A 127 -37.87 -31.21 15.95
CA ASN A 127 -37.60 -32.52 15.37
C ASN A 127 -37.66 -33.64 16.42
N PHE A 128 -37.15 -33.39 17.63
CA PHE A 128 -37.21 -34.32 18.76
C PHE A 128 -38.66 -34.62 19.19
N ASN A 129 -39.52 -33.59 19.25
CA ASN A 129 -40.92 -33.75 19.66
C ASN A 129 -41.76 -34.45 18.57
N MET A 130 -41.49 -34.22 17.28
CA MET A 130 -42.14 -34.94 16.18
C MET A 130 -41.71 -36.42 16.12
N ASP A 131 -40.44 -36.72 16.37
CA ASP A 131 -39.92 -38.10 16.46
C ASP A 131 -40.50 -38.86 17.67
N ILE A 132 -40.73 -38.17 18.80
CA ILE A 132 -41.39 -38.74 19.98
C ILE A 132 -42.86 -39.05 19.68
N ILE A 133 -43.61 -38.13 19.09
CA ILE A 133 -45.03 -38.36 18.77
C ILE A 133 -45.21 -39.55 17.80
N ASN A 134 -44.29 -39.72 16.85
CA ASN A 134 -44.34 -40.85 15.90
C ASN A 134 -43.87 -42.20 16.48
N LYS A 135 -43.07 -42.22 17.56
CA LYS A 135 -42.55 -43.46 18.18
C LYS A 135 -43.20 -43.85 19.51
N VAL A 136 -43.92 -42.94 20.17
CA VAL A 136 -44.63 -43.21 21.44
C VAL A 136 -45.80 -44.18 21.28
N ILE A 137 -46.20 -44.53 20.05
CA ILE A 137 -47.22 -45.56 19.78
C ILE A 137 -46.69 -47.00 19.98
N THR A 138 -45.37 -47.22 20.05
CA THR A 138 -44.80 -48.55 20.30
C THR A 138 -43.85 -48.51 21.50
N TRP A 139 -44.36 -48.86 22.68
CA TRP A 139 -43.61 -48.92 23.93
C TRP A 139 -42.69 -50.15 23.94
N ASP A 140 -41.44 -49.98 23.50
CA ASP A 140 -40.44 -51.05 23.50
C ASP A 140 -39.12 -50.58 24.14
N VAL A 141 -38.63 -51.31 25.14
CA VAL A 141 -37.53 -50.89 26.04
C VAL A 141 -36.17 -50.86 25.30
N ASP A 142 -35.97 -51.75 24.34
CA ASP A 142 -34.76 -51.77 23.50
C ASP A 142 -34.70 -50.60 22.50
N VAL A 143 -35.86 -50.05 22.13
CA VAL A 143 -35.95 -48.85 21.29
C VAL A 143 -35.55 -47.62 22.10
N ILE A 144 -35.94 -47.52 23.37
CA ILE A 144 -35.55 -46.43 24.28
C ILE A 144 -34.04 -46.43 24.52
N ILE A 145 -33.43 -47.61 24.74
CA ILE A 145 -31.97 -47.71 24.91
C ILE A 145 -31.25 -47.36 23.59
N ARG A 146 -31.73 -47.84 22.43
CA ARG A 146 -31.18 -47.42 21.12
C ARG A 146 -31.35 -45.92 20.85
N PHE A 147 -32.43 -45.32 21.33
CA PHE A 147 -32.73 -43.89 21.21
C PHE A 147 -31.80 -43.02 22.07
N PHE A 148 -31.47 -43.47 23.30
CA PHE A 148 -30.45 -42.84 24.14
C PHE A 148 -29.04 -42.99 23.57
N THR A 149 -28.72 -44.11 22.91
CA THR A 149 -27.42 -44.31 22.25
C THR A 149 -27.28 -43.60 20.90
N GLN A 150 -28.38 -43.15 20.27
CA GLN A 150 -28.30 -42.30 19.09
C GLN A 150 -27.79 -40.91 19.50
N LEU A 151 -26.58 -40.58 19.03
CA LEU A 151 -25.77 -39.36 19.16
C LEU A 151 -26.47 -37.97 19.26
N LYS A 152 -27.79 -37.86 19.03
CA LYS A 152 -28.56 -36.61 19.06
C LYS A 152 -28.69 -36.00 20.47
N ILE A 153 -28.92 -36.79 21.52
CA ILE A 153 -29.08 -36.27 22.90
C ILE A 153 -27.73 -35.83 23.48
N VAL A 154 -26.67 -36.60 23.24
CA VAL A 154 -25.30 -36.24 23.65
C VAL A 154 -24.86 -34.95 22.95
N ASN A 155 -25.13 -34.80 21.64
CA ASN A 155 -24.86 -33.55 20.92
C ASN A 155 -25.68 -32.36 21.46
N PHE A 156 -26.95 -32.55 21.83
CA PHE A 156 -27.78 -31.51 22.43
C PHE A 156 -27.22 -31.03 23.78
N LEU A 157 -26.87 -31.98 24.66
CA LEU A 157 -26.28 -31.68 25.98
C LEU A 157 -24.88 -31.07 25.86
N CYS A 158 -24.04 -31.57 24.95
CA CYS A 158 -22.72 -31.00 24.66
C CYS A 158 -22.84 -29.56 24.13
N LEU A 159 -23.81 -29.27 23.26
CA LEU A 159 -24.04 -27.92 22.74
C LEU A 159 -24.46 -26.97 23.87
N LEU A 160 -25.38 -27.40 24.74
CA LEU A 160 -25.84 -26.61 25.89
C LEU A 160 -24.69 -26.35 26.88
N PHE A 161 -23.92 -27.39 27.21
CA PHE A 161 -22.76 -27.28 28.11
C PHE A 161 -21.67 -26.37 27.52
N SER A 162 -21.38 -26.50 26.23
CA SER A 162 -20.40 -25.64 25.55
C SER A 162 -20.82 -24.17 25.57
N ASN A 163 -22.12 -23.88 25.41
CA ASN A 163 -22.62 -22.51 25.47
C ASN A 163 -22.58 -21.96 26.91
N ILE A 164 -22.96 -22.74 27.92
CA ILE A 164 -22.86 -22.32 29.32
C ILE A 164 -21.41 -21.99 29.69
N MET A 165 -20.45 -22.84 29.27
CA MET A 165 -19.02 -22.60 29.49
C MET A 165 -18.55 -21.32 28.79
N LEU A 166 -19.00 -21.08 27.55
CA LEU A 166 -18.67 -19.85 26.82
C LEU A 166 -19.27 -18.60 27.50
N GLN A 167 -20.53 -18.65 27.95
CA GLN A 167 -21.18 -17.53 28.63
C GLN A 167 -20.53 -17.25 30.00
N PHE A 168 -20.10 -18.28 30.70
CA PHE A 168 -19.32 -18.13 31.92
C PHE A 168 -17.97 -17.43 31.64
N CYS A 169 -17.23 -17.87 30.63
CA CYS A 169 -16.00 -17.20 30.20
C CYS A 169 -16.23 -15.72 29.82
N LEU A 170 -17.27 -15.43 29.02
CA LEU A 170 -17.63 -14.06 28.63
C LEU A 170 -17.99 -13.19 29.84
N SER A 171 -18.68 -13.74 30.84
CA SER A 171 -19.02 -13.03 32.07
C SER A 171 -17.78 -12.71 32.94
N LEU A 172 -16.76 -13.58 32.94
CA LEU A 172 -15.48 -13.31 33.62
C LEU A 172 -14.72 -12.17 32.93
N VAL A 173 -14.67 -12.19 31.59
CA VAL A 173 -14.04 -11.12 30.79
C VAL A 173 -14.75 -9.79 31.01
N PHE A 174 -16.09 -9.78 31.00
CA PHE A 174 -16.88 -8.57 31.26
C PHE A 174 -16.58 -7.99 32.65
N ASN A 175 -16.50 -8.83 33.68
CA ASN A 175 -16.19 -8.36 35.03
C ASN A 175 -14.77 -7.81 35.15
N PHE A 176 -13.78 -8.46 34.53
CA PHE A 176 -12.41 -7.94 34.48
C PHE A 176 -12.36 -6.55 33.84
N LEU A 177 -13.02 -6.38 32.70
CA LEU A 177 -13.08 -5.09 31.99
C LEU A 177 -13.77 -4.00 32.81
N GLN A 178 -14.84 -4.35 33.53
CA GLN A 178 -15.61 -3.38 34.30
C GLN A 178 -14.94 -3.00 35.64
N VAL A 179 -14.17 -3.90 36.26
CA VAL A 179 -13.30 -3.58 37.40
C VAL A 179 -12.27 -2.52 37.02
N CYS A 180 -11.74 -2.58 35.80
CA CYS A 180 -10.82 -1.56 35.29
C CYS A 180 -11.52 -0.24 34.92
N ALA A 181 -12.81 -0.26 34.61
CA ALA A 181 -13.56 0.90 34.11
C ALA A 181 -14.34 1.69 35.19
N THR A 182 -14.81 1.02 36.25
CA THR A 182 -15.68 1.63 37.28
C THR A 182 -15.39 1.08 38.68
N ASN A 183 -15.28 1.96 39.67
CA ASN A 183 -15.27 1.58 41.09
C ASN A 183 -16.72 1.26 41.54
N HIS A 184 -16.99 -0.01 41.91
CA HIS A 184 -18.09 -0.55 42.75
C HIS A 184 -19.17 -1.51 42.16
N SER A 185 -19.28 -2.66 42.85
CA SER A 185 -20.44 -3.44 43.33
C SER A 185 -21.66 -3.79 42.45
N ILE A 186 -21.54 -3.87 41.12
CA ILE A 186 -22.63 -4.46 40.26
C ILE A 186 -22.30 -5.91 39.81
N HIS A 187 -21.17 -6.47 40.24
CA HIS A 187 -20.59 -7.71 39.70
C HIS A 187 -21.49 -8.97 39.82
N LYS A 188 -22.22 -9.16 40.92
CA LYS A 188 -22.95 -10.42 41.18
C LYS A 188 -24.21 -10.60 40.30
N VAL A 189 -24.91 -9.51 39.98
CA VAL A 189 -26.15 -9.55 39.19
C VAL A 189 -25.85 -9.80 37.70
N VAL A 190 -24.67 -9.37 37.24
CA VAL A 190 -24.28 -9.50 35.83
C VAL A 190 -23.95 -10.95 35.45
N TYR A 191 -23.26 -11.73 36.29
CA TYR A 191 -22.99 -13.15 36.02
C TYR A 191 -24.27 -13.93 35.71
N ILE A 192 -25.31 -13.66 36.50
CA ILE A 192 -26.61 -14.31 36.39
C ILE A 192 -27.30 -13.91 35.07
N SER A 193 -27.16 -12.66 34.62
CA SER A 193 -27.75 -12.18 33.36
C SER A 193 -27.21 -12.86 32.09
N PHE A 194 -25.95 -13.30 32.06
CA PHE A 194 -25.35 -13.98 30.90
C PHE A 194 -25.81 -15.46 30.77
N ILE A 195 -26.13 -16.10 31.90
CA ILE A 195 -26.45 -17.54 31.97
C ILE A 195 -27.97 -17.78 31.88
N ILE A 196 -28.81 -16.89 32.44
CA ILE A 196 -30.28 -17.04 32.46
C ILE A 196 -30.89 -17.38 31.09
N PRO A 197 -30.49 -16.74 29.96
CA PRO A 197 -31.11 -17.05 28.67
C PRO A 197 -30.96 -18.52 28.26
N THR A 198 -29.81 -19.13 28.58
CA THR A 198 -29.56 -20.55 28.30
C THR A 198 -30.35 -21.46 29.23
N LEU A 199 -30.45 -21.13 30.52
CA LEU A 199 -31.22 -21.91 31.51
C LEU A 199 -32.73 -21.88 31.23
N MET A 200 -33.25 -20.75 30.77
CA MET A 200 -34.68 -20.60 30.47
C MET A 200 -35.13 -21.42 29.24
N THR A 201 -34.21 -21.81 28.35
CA THR A 201 -34.52 -22.79 27.27
C THR A 201 -34.86 -24.19 27.80
N LEU A 202 -34.39 -24.54 29.00
CA LEU A 202 -34.72 -25.80 29.65
C LEU A 202 -36.14 -25.79 30.24
N ILE A 203 -36.69 -24.61 30.52
CA ILE A 203 -37.90 -24.44 31.34
C ILE A 203 -39.16 -24.19 30.49
N THR A 204 -39.08 -23.52 29.33
CA THR A 204 -40.28 -23.12 28.57
C THR A 204 -40.38 -23.77 27.19
N ALA A 205 -41.11 -24.89 27.11
CA ALA A 205 -41.41 -25.63 25.88
C ALA A 205 -42.60 -25.08 25.06
N LYS A 206 -43.19 -23.93 25.41
CA LYS A 206 -44.41 -23.42 24.75
C LYS A 206 -44.29 -21.94 24.35
N HIS A 207 -43.92 -21.75 23.09
CA HIS A 207 -44.34 -20.69 22.16
C HIS A 207 -44.30 -19.18 22.48
N SER A 208 -43.73 -18.65 23.57
CA SER A 208 -43.84 -17.18 23.82
C SER A 208 -42.64 -16.41 24.37
N ASN A 209 -41.38 -16.83 24.16
CA ASN A 209 -40.25 -16.23 24.90
C ASN A 209 -39.05 -15.71 24.08
N THR A 210 -39.20 -15.39 22.80
CA THR A 210 -38.15 -14.58 22.11
C THR A 210 -38.05 -13.18 22.71
N VAL A 211 -39.18 -12.58 23.08
CA VAL A 211 -39.27 -11.22 23.62
C VAL A 211 -38.76 -11.11 25.07
N THR A 212 -39.06 -12.10 25.92
CA THR A 212 -38.59 -12.13 27.33
C THR A 212 -37.09 -12.41 27.44
N MET A 213 -36.54 -13.24 26.54
CA MET A 213 -35.09 -13.47 26.40
C MET A 213 -34.34 -12.22 25.94
N LEU A 214 -34.91 -11.49 24.97
CA LEU A 214 -34.41 -10.18 24.53
C LEU A 214 -34.42 -9.17 25.68
N LEU A 215 -35.50 -9.11 26.47
CA LEU A 215 -35.65 -8.21 27.63
C LEU A 215 -34.60 -8.42 28.74
N LEU A 216 -34.23 -9.68 29.03
CA LEU A 216 -33.19 -9.99 30.03
C LEU A 216 -31.76 -9.72 29.52
N SER A 217 -31.55 -9.81 28.21
CA SER A 217 -30.30 -9.43 27.54
C SER A 217 -30.09 -7.90 27.43
N LEU A 218 -31.13 -7.10 27.70
CA LEU A 218 -31.05 -5.63 27.75
C LEU A 218 -30.43 -5.09 29.05
N LEU A 219 -30.40 -5.87 30.14
CA LEU A 219 -29.87 -5.40 31.43
C LEU A 219 -28.38 -4.98 31.36
N PRO A 220 -27.48 -5.76 30.73
CA PRO A 220 -26.11 -5.31 30.50
C PRO A 220 -26.03 -4.16 29.49
N LEU A 221 -26.98 -4.09 28.56
CA LEU A 221 -27.09 -3.05 27.54
C LEU A 221 -27.58 -1.70 28.10
N PHE A 222 -28.22 -1.66 29.29
CA PHE A 222 -28.56 -0.43 30.04
C PHE A 222 -27.38 0.10 30.88
N ILE A 223 -26.48 -0.79 31.33
CA ILE A 223 -25.28 -0.41 32.10
C ILE A 223 -24.29 0.37 31.20
N VAL A 224 -24.27 0.03 29.91
CA VAL A 224 -23.38 0.62 28.89
C VAL A 224 -23.66 2.11 28.60
N PRO A 225 -24.90 2.55 28.30
CA PRO A 225 -25.25 3.96 28.13
C PRO A 225 -24.92 4.79 29.37
N LYS A 226 -25.12 4.24 30.57
CA LYS A 226 -24.73 4.91 31.83
C LYS A 226 -23.22 5.15 31.89
N THR A 227 -22.40 4.17 31.51
CA THR A 227 -20.94 4.35 31.44
C THR A 227 -20.48 5.30 30.32
N CYS A 228 -21.16 5.31 29.17
CA CYS A 228 -20.90 6.28 28.09
C CYS A 228 -21.29 7.71 28.49
N TRP A 229 -22.44 7.87 29.15
CA TRP A 229 -22.93 9.15 29.66
C TRP A 229 -21.98 9.78 30.67
N LEU A 230 -21.44 8.98 31.60
CA LEU A 230 -20.46 9.43 32.58
C LEU A 230 -19.14 9.92 31.96
N ASN A 231 -18.78 9.41 30.78
CA ASN A 231 -17.52 9.74 30.09
C ASN A 231 -17.68 10.73 28.93
N ILE A 232 -18.89 11.22 28.65
CA ILE A 232 -19.19 12.12 27.51
C ILE A 232 -18.34 13.40 27.54
N LEU A 233 -18.06 13.94 28.73
CA LEU A 233 -17.22 15.13 28.91
C LEU A 233 -15.75 14.85 28.55
N THR A 234 -15.27 13.63 28.79
CA THR A 234 -13.90 13.25 28.39
C THR A 234 -13.80 13.08 26.88
N ILE A 235 -14.84 12.53 26.24
CA ILE A 235 -14.94 12.38 24.78
C ILE A 235 -15.03 13.75 24.11
N MET A 236 -15.85 14.67 24.64
CA MET A 236 -15.96 16.05 24.14
C MET A 236 -14.64 16.81 24.22
N LYS A 237 -13.93 16.75 25.36
CA LYS A 237 -12.59 17.36 25.50
C LYS A 237 -11.60 16.80 24.48
N LEU A 238 -11.75 15.54 24.12
CA LEU A 238 -10.89 14.84 23.18
C LEU A 238 -11.14 15.29 21.73
N ILE A 239 -12.41 15.39 21.36
CA ILE A 239 -12.83 15.92 20.05
C ILE A 239 -12.34 17.37 19.93
N CYS A 240 -12.55 18.21 20.94
CA CYS A 240 -12.05 19.59 20.95
C CYS A 240 -10.52 19.68 20.85
N TYR A 241 -9.78 18.79 21.53
CA TYR A 241 -8.32 18.72 21.40
C TYR A 241 -7.90 18.32 19.99
N GLY A 242 -8.56 17.32 19.39
CA GLY A 242 -8.32 16.89 18.01
C GLY A 242 -8.55 18.01 17.00
N PHE A 243 -9.67 18.72 17.11
CA PHE A 243 -9.95 19.89 16.27
C PHE A 243 -8.93 21.01 16.46
N LYS A 244 -8.49 21.28 17.69
CA LYS A 244 -7.46 22.29 17.97
C LYS A 244 -6.10 21.90 17.38
N HIS A 245 -5.76 20.62 17.41
CA HIS A 245 -4.53 20.07 16.84
C HIS A 245 -4.53 20.15 15.30
N ILE A 246 -5.63 19.77 14.66
CA ILE A 246 -5.81 19.88 13.19
C ILE A 246 -5.76 21.35 12.75
N ARG A 247 -6.36 22.26 13.51
CA ARG A 247 -6.34 23.71 13.21
C ARG A 247 -4.97 24.35 13.42
N ALA A 248 -4.10 23.76 14.24
CA ALA A 248 -2.75 24.27 14.51
C ALA A 248 -1.73 23.88 13.43
N THR A 249 -2.03 22.86 12.60
CA THR A 249 -1.18 22.48 11.46
C THR A 249 -1.47 23.32 10.23
N ILE A 250 -0.43 23.99 9.71
CA ILE A 250 -0.52 25.00 8.64
C ILE A 250 -0.79 24.36 7.25
N THR A 251 -0.35 23.11 7.02
CA THR A 251 -0.61 22.39 5.75
C THR A 251 -1.06 20.93 5.98
N ILE A 252 -1.88 20.41 5.06
CA ILE A 252 -2.37 19.02 5.09
C ILE A 252 -1.20 18.02 4.96
N ASN A 253 -0.17 18.37 4.19
CA ASN A 253 0.99 17.50 4.00
C ASN A 253 1.79 17.32 5.31
N ASP A 254 2.03 18.42 6.03
CA ASP A 254 2.74 18.36 7.31
C ASP A 254 1.94 17.61 8.37
N PHE A 255 0.61 17.77 8.36
CA PHE A 255 -0.29 16.98 9.21
C PHE A 255 -0.17 15.48 8.90
N VAL A 256 -0.23 15.08 7.63
CA VAL A 256 -0.12 13.67 7.24
C VAL A 256 1.24 13.10 7.63
N VAL A 257 2.35 13.79 7.40
CA VAL A 257 3.70 13.30 7.74
C VAL A 257 3.89 13.16 9.26
N MET A 258 3.42 14.16 10.02
CA MET A 258 3.48 14.13 11.48
C MET A 258 2.61 13.00 12.05
N GLU A 259 1.40 12.83 11.54
CA GLU A 259 0.51 11.76 11.98
C GLU A 259 1.01 10.39 11.53
N TRP A 260 1.56 10.26 10.33
CA TRP A 260 2.11 9.01 9.80
C TRP A 260 3.23 8.47 10.67
N SER A 261 4.14 9.35 11.11
CA SER A 261 5.24 9.01 12.03
C SER A 261 4.73 8.77 13.46
N ARG A 262 3.87 9.63 13.99
CA ARG A 262 3.25 9.46 15.33
C ARG A 262 2.47 8.16 15.44
N LEU A 263 1.80 7.75 14.37
CA LEU A 263 0.94 6.59 14.36
C LEU A 263 1.71 5.27 14.14
N ASN A 264 2.96 5.32 13.69
CA ASN A 264 3.71 4.17 13.18
C ASN A 264 2.89 3.37 12.14
N MET A 265 2.27 4.09 11.21
CA MET A 265 1.36 3.53 10.20
C MET A 265 1.86 2.26 9.52
N PRO A 266 3.14 2.18 9.07
CA PRO A 266 3.62 0.97 8.40
C PRO A 266 3.58 -0.28 9.30
N SER A 267 3.86 -0.14 10.60
CA SER A 267 3.84 -1.27 11.54
C SER A 267 2.41 -1.75 11.82
N VAL A 268 1.46 -0.82 11.92
CA VAL A 268 0.04 -1.15 12.12
C VAL A 268 -0.53 -1.88 10.90
N LEU A 269 -0.24 -1.39 9.69
CA LEU A 269 -0.66 -2.00 8.44
C LEU A 269 -0.08 -3.40 8.24
N ARG A 270 1.21 -3.62 8.58
CA ARG A 270 1.83 -4.95 8.55
C ARG A 270 1.14 -5.91 9.53
N LEU A 271 0.92 -5.49 10.76
CA LEU A 271 0.26 -6.33 11.77
C LEU A 271 -1.15 -6.70 11.31
N PHE A 272 -1.93 -5.73 10.83
CA PHE A 272 -3.26 -5.94 10.26
C PHE A 272 -3.23 -7.00 9.14
N TRP A 273 -2.35 -6.84 8.15
CA TRP A 273 -2.27 -7.75 7.01
C TRP A 273 -1.85 -9.17 7.41
N THR A 274 -0.90 -9.31 8.35
CA THR A 274 -0.47 -10.62 8.86
C THR A 274 -1.58 -11.35 9.62
N ILE A 275 -2.35 -10.64 10.46
CA ILE A 275 -3.48 -11.22 11.18
C ILE A 275 -4.59 -11.61 10.20
N ARG A 276 -4.87 -10.77 9.20
CA ARG A 276 -5.86 -11.06 8.15
C ARG A 276 -5.48 -12.31 7.34
N LEU A 277 -4.23 -12.44 6.90
CA LEU A 277 -3.77 -13.64 6.19
C LEU A 277 -3.84 -14.90 7.06
N LEU A 278 -3.50 -14.77 8.35
CA LEU A 278 -3.59 -15.88 9.30
C LEU A 278 -5.07 -16.32 9.48
N ASP A 279 -5.99 -15.37 9.58
CA ASP A 279 -7.43 -15.65 9.68
C ASP A 279 -7.95 -16.39 8.43
N ILE A 280 -7.58 -15.90 7.24
CA ILE A 280 -7.93 -16.56 5.96
C ILE A 280 -7.35 -17.98 5.90
N PHE A 281 -6.09 -18.16 6.32
CA PHE A 281 -5.43 -19.47 6.35
C PHE A 281 -6.13 -20.46 7.29
N ILE A 282 -6.47 -20.02 8.52
CA ILE A 282 -7.16 -20.84 9.51
C ILE A 282 -8.56 -21.22 9.03
N LEU A 283 -9.32 -20.26 8.48
CA LEU A 283 -10.68 -20.48 8.00
C LEU A 283 -10.71 -21.44 6.81
N SER A 284 -9.73 -21.32 5.91
CA SER A 284 -9.59 -22.20 4.76
C SER A 284 -9.17 -23.64 5.18
N LEU A 285 -8.40 -23.78 6.27
CA LEU A 285 -8.08 -25.08 6.87
C LEU A 285 -9.33 -25.74 7.51
N LEU A 286 -10.16 -24.95 8.21
CA LEU A 286 -11.39 -25.42 8.85
C LEU A 286 -12.45 -25.88 7.85
N ASN A 287 -12.63 -25.14 6.76
CA ASN A 287 -13.64 -25.45 5.73
C ASN A 287 -13.26 -26.62 4.81
N LYS A 288 -12.08 -27.24 4.98
CA LYS A 288 -11.55 -28.31 4.12
C LYS A 288 -11.43 -27.93 2.63
N GLU A 289 -11.49 -26.64 2.28
CA GLU A 289 -11.33 -26.14 0.92
C GLU A 289 -9.93 -26.47 0.36
N ILE A 290 -8.91 -26.59 1.23
CA ILE A 290 -7.50 -26.82 0.86
C ILE A 290 -7.17 -28.30 0.56
N LYS A 291 -8.12 -29.24 0.65
CA LYS A 291 -7.79 -30.68 0.71
C LYS A 291 -7.00 -31.28 -0.47
N HIS A 292 -6.84 -30.58 -1.61
CA HIS A 292 -6.12 -31.11 -2.78
C HIS A 292 -5.15 -30.14 -3.49
N GLU A 293 -4.72 -29.02 -2.88
CA GLU A 293 -3.79 -28.08 -3.56
C GLU A 293 -2.34 -28.19 -3.09
N THR A 294 -1.41 -28.01 -4.04
CA THR A 294 0.04 -27.86 -3.78
C THR A 294 0.32 -26.63 -2.93
N LEU A 295 1.50 -26.56 -2.27
CA LEU A 295 1.94 -25.36 -1.52
C LEU A 295 1.78 -24.07 -2.35
N PHE A 296 2.04 -24.15 -3.66
CA PHE A 296 1.85 -23.02 -4.58
C PHE A 296 0.39 -22.56 -4.69
N GLY A 297 -0.57 -23.49 -4.76
CA GLY A 297 -2.01 -23.17 -4.78
C GLY A 297 -2.45 -22.43 -3.52
N THR A 298 -2.00 -22.91 -2.35
CA THR A 298 -2.31 -22.24 -1.07
C THR A 298 -1.74 -20.82 -0.99
N VAL A 299 -0.51 -20.59 -1.48
CA VAL A 299 0.09 -19.25 -1.52
C VAL A 299 -0.64 -18.35 -2.52
N LYS A 300 -0.99 -18.87 -3.71
CA LYS A 300 -1.78 -18.15 -4.72
C LYS A 300 -3.11 -17.69 -4.12
N TYR A 301 -3.85 -18.59 -3.47
CA TYR A 301 -5.14 -18.28 -2.84
C TYR A 301 -5.01 -17.19 -1.77
N LEU A 302 -4.01 -17.30 -0.87
CA LEU A 302 -3.76 -16.32 0.17
C LEU A 302 -3.40 -14.93 -0.40
N LEU A 303 -2.60 -14.87 -1.46
CA LEU A 303 -2.25 -13.61 -2.11
C LEU A 303 -3.46 -12.94 -2.78
N ILE A 304 -4.31 -13.72 -3.46
CA ILE A 304 -5.53 -13.22 -4.12
C ILE A 304 -6.52 -12.66 -3.09
N LYS A 305 -6.76 -13.39 -1.99
CA LYS A 305 -7.64 -12.94 -0.90
C LYS A 305 -6.99 -11.85 -0.03
N GLY A 306 -5.66 -11.75 -0.07
CA GLY A 306 -4.86 -10.73 0.63
C GLY A 306 -4.83 -9.36 -0.05
N CYS A 307 -5.46 -9.20 -1.22
CA CYS A 307 -5.52 -7.94 -1.98
C CYS A 307 -6.93 -7.60 -2.51
N ASP A 308 -7.97 -8.17 -1.91
CA ASP A 308 -9.37 -7.96 -2.30
C ASP A 308 -9.93 -6.59 -1.94
N THR A 309 -9.50 -6.02 -0.81
CA THR A 309 -9.93 -4.70 -0.34
C THR A 309 -8.80 -3.68 -0.47
N SER A 310 -9.16 -2.40 -0.57
CA SER A 310 -8.20 -1.28 -0.60
C SER A 310 -7.33 -1.22 0.66
N THR A 311 -7.89 -1.59 1.83
CA THR A 311 -7.17 -1.73 3.10
C THR A 311 -6.20 -2.89 3.11
N ALA A 312 -6.56 -4.04 2.52
CA ALA A 312 -5.65 -5.17 2.37
C ALA A 312 -4.48 -4.81 1.43
N VAL A 313 -4.75 -4.07 0.34
CA VAL A 313 -3.70 -3.53 -0.54
C VAL A 313 -2.75 -2.60 0.23
N LEU A 314 -3.25 -1.67 1.06
CA LEU A 314 -2.40 -0.84 1.94
C LEU A 314 -1.58 -1.67 2.94
N GLY A 315 -2.14 -2.75 3.46
CA GLY A 315 -1.42 -3.74 4.25
C GLY A 315 -0.26 -4.36 3.47
N MET A 316 -0.54 -4.83 2.26
CA MET A 316 0.44 -5.43 1.36
C MET A 316 1.53 -4.44 0.94
N THR A 317 1.20 -3.18 0.64
CA THR A 317 2.18 -2.14 0.29
C THR A 317 3.19 -1.92 1.43
N SER A 318 2.73 -1.96 2.68
CA SER A 318 3.58 -1.84 3.86
C SER A 318 4.52 -3.04 4.06
N PHE A 319 4.12 -4.22 3.58
CA PHE A 319 4.93 -5.43 3.58
C PHE A 319 5.96 -5.38 2.45
N VAL A 320 5.52 -5.16 1.20
CA VAL A 320 6.40 -5.03 0.01
C VAL A 320 7.48 -3.97 0.24
N SER A 321 7.12 -2.78 0.75
CA SER A 321 8.10 -1.73 1.06
C SER A 321 9.11 -2.11 2.15
N CYS A 322 8.71 -2.97 3.11
CA CYS A 322 9.61 -3.53 4.11
C CYS A 322 10.64 -4.47 3.46
N PHE A 323 10.20 -5.35 2.55
CA PHE A 323 11.12 -6.19 1.76
C PHE A 323 12.08 -5.35 0.93
N CYS A 324 11.56 -4.32 0.23
CA CYS A 324 12.39 -3.38 -0.52
C CYS A 324 13.44 -2.70 0.36
N HIS A 325 13.09 -2.30 1.59
CA HIS A 325 14.04 -1.71 2.53
C HIS A 325 15.18 -2.68 2.90
N TYR A 326 14.88 -3.95 3.17
CA TYR A 326 15.89 -4.94 3.50
C TYR A 326 16.79 -5.28 2.31
N ILE A 327 16.24 -5.39 1.09
CA ILE A 327 17.05 -5.60 -0.12
C ILE A 327 17.99 -4.41 -0.33
N ALA A 328 17.50 -3.17 -0.22
CA ALA A 328 18.35 -1.99 -0.31
C ALA A 328 19.38 -1.90 0.82
N ALA A 329 19.04 -2.33 2.05
CA ALA A 329 19.98 -2.41 3.16
C ALA A 329 21.09 -3.43 2.91
N PHE A 330 20.75 -4.57 2.30
CA PHE A 330 21.72 -5.58 1.87
C PHE A 330 22.72 -4.99 0.86
N PHE A 331 22.25 -4.31 -0.19
CA PHE A 331 23.15 -3.68 -1.17
C PHE A 331 24.01 -2.57 -0.56
N ARG A 332 23.47 -1.75 0.36
CA ARG A 332 24.27 -0.77 1.11
C ARG A 332 25.37 -1.42 1.92
N TRP A 333 25.06 -2.52 2.60
CA TRP A 333 26.04 -3.28 3.36
C TRP A 333 27.15 -3.85 2.46
N VAL A 334 26.79 -4.41 1.30
CA VAL A 334 27.74 -4.91 0.28
C VAL A 334 28.67 -3.80 -0.22
N LEU A 335 28.13 -2.60 -0.45
CA LEU A 335 28.89 -1.44 -0.94
C LEU A 335 29.72 -0.76 0.17
N THR A 336 29.37 -1.00 1.45
CA THR A 336 30.05 -0.45 2.65
C THR A 336 30.16 1.07 2.63
N GLU A 337 29.11 1.74 2.18
CA GLU A 337 29.02 3.19 2.17
C GLU A 337 28.05 3.69 3.25
N ASP A 338 28.48 4.72 3.98
CA ASP A 338 27.63 5.52 4.86
C ASP A 338 26.75 6.47 4.03
N VAL A 339 25.99 5.91 3.07
CA VAL A 339 24.98 6.68 2.34
C VAL A 339 23.90 7.08 3.34
N GLU A 340 23.53 8.37 3.35
CA GLU A 340 22.40 8.87 4.14
C GLU A 340 21.19 7.94 4.01
N ARG A 341 20.41 7.77 5.09
CA ARG A 341 19.25 6.88 5.10
C ARG A 341 18.21 7.32 4.07
N MET A 342 18.32 6.78 2.86
CA MET A 342 17.42 7.10 1.77
C MET A 342 16.03 6.52 2.01
N ASN A 343 15.00 7.28 1.65
CA ASN A 343 13.59 6.95 1.79
C ASN A 343 13.10 5.89 0.77
N VAL A 344 13.89 4.82 0.53
CA VAL A 344 13.53 3.70 -0.38
C VAL A 344 12.19 3.09 -0.01
N GLN A 345 11.97 2.91 1.30
CA GLN A 345 10.75 2.32 1.84
C GLN A 345 9.51 3.14 1.47
N GLN A 346 9.56 4.47 1.61
CA GLN A 346 8.43 5.33 1.31
C GLN A 346 8.14 5.38 -0.19
N ARG A 347 9.18 5.50 -1.03
CA ARG A 347 9.02 5.58 -2.49
C ARG A 347 8.47 4.29 -3.09
N SER A 348 8.96 3.13 -2.65
CA SER A 348 8.44 1.83 -3.07
C SER A 348 6.99 1.59 -2.61
N ALA A 349 6.63 2.02 -1.39
CA ALA A 349 5.25 1.93 -0.90
C ALA A 349 4.28 2.77 -1.76
N ILE A 350 4.66 4.01 -2.08
CA ILE A 350 3.85 4.91 -2.91
C ILE A 350 3.69 4.33 -4.31
N LEU A 351 4.78 3.87 -4.93
CA LEU A 351 4.75 3.30 -6.28
C LEU A 351 3.81 2.09 -6.34
N PHE A 352 4.01 1.10 -5.46
CA PHE A 352 3.20 -0.12 -5.47
C PHE A 352 1.71 0.18 -5.21
N PHE A 353 1.41 1.12 -4.32
CA PHE A 353 0.02 1.54 -4.08
C PHE A 353 -0.61 2.24 -5.29
N VAL A 354 0.12 3.15 -5.93
CA VAL A 354 -0.33 3.86 -7.13
C VAL A 354 -0.55 2.87 -8.28
N LEU A 355 0.34 1.89 -8.47
CA LEU A 355 0.16 0.83 -9.46
C LEU A 355 -1.09 0.01 -9.17
N ALA A 356 -1.32 -0.40 -7.91
CA ALA A 356 -2.51 -1.17 -7.54
C ALA A 356 -3.82 -0.39 -7.78
N LEU A 357 -3.83 0.92 -7.53
CA LEU A 357 -4.97 1.78 -7.85
C LEU A 357 -5.18 1.96 -9.35
N GLN A 358 -4.09 2.18 -10.10
CA GLN A 358 -4.14 2.37 -11.55
C GLN A 358 -4.69 1.13 -12.26
N THR A 359 -4.24 -0.05 -11.84
CA THR A 359 -4.66 -1.33 -12.42
C THR A 359 -6.04 -1.76 -11.96
N GLY A 360 -6.66 -1.04 -11.01
CA GLY A 360 -7.94 -1.45 -10.42
C GLY A 360 -7.86 -2.82 -9.75
N LEU A 361 -6.74 -3.13 -9.07
CA LEU A 361 -6.41 -4.48 -8.59
C LEU A 361 -7.54 -5.16 -7.81
N THR A 362 -8.28 -4.39 -7.01
CA THR A 362 -9.39 -4.88 -6.18
C THR A 362 -10.64 -5.26 -6.97
N ALA A 363 -10.82 -4.69 -8.17
CA ALA A 363 -11.98 -4.91 -9.03
C ALA A 363 -11.81 -6.08 -10.02
N LEU A 364 -10.57 -6.56 -10.24
CA LEU A 364 -10.25 -7.64 -11.17
C LEU A 364 -10.72 -9.01 -10.67
N GLU A 365 -11.03 -9.91 -11.58
CA GLU A 365 -11.31 -11.32 -11.29
C GLU A 365 -10.10 -12.01 -10.63
N PRO A 366 -10.29 -13.07 -9.82
CA PRO A 366 -9.22 -13.63 -8.97
C PRO A 366 -7.98 -14.11 -9.74
N ASP A 367 -8.15 -14.69 -10.93
CA ASP A 367 -7.01 -15.17 -11.73
C ASP A 367 -6.24 -14.03 -12.40
N GLU A 368 -6.94 -13.05 -12.98
CA GLU A 368 -6.33 -11.83 -13.54
C GLU A 368 -5.66 -10.98 -12.46
N ARG A 369 -6.27 -10.93 -11.28
CA ARG A 369 -5.74 -10.23 -10.10
C ARG A 369 -4.40 -10.80 -9.67
N PHE A 370 -4.24 -12.12 -9.67
CA PHE A 370 -2.96 -12.76 -9.31
C PHE A 370 -1.85 -12.38 -10.31
N ILE A 371 -2.16 -12.44 -11.59
CA ILE A 371 -1.26 -12.01 -12.66
C ILE A 371 -0.86 -10.55 -12.46
N GLN A 372 -1.84 -9.65 -12.29
CA GLN A 372 -1.58 -8.22 -12.16
C GLN A 372 -0.78 -7.90 -10.90
N LEU A 373 -1.04 -8.63 -9.81
CA LEU A 373 -0.27 -8.52 -8.57
C LEU A 373 1.20 -8.86 -8.80
N PHE A 374 1.46 -9.97 -9.49
CA PHE A 374 2.82 -10.41 -9.82
C PHE A 374 3.53 -9.37 -10.70
N LEU A 375 2.85 -8.82 -11.71
CA LEU A 375 3.37 -7.75 -12.56
C LEU A 375 3.69 -6.48 -11.75
N ASN A 376 2.81 -6.06 -10.83
CA ASN A 376 3.05 -4.91 -9.95
C ASN A 376 4.26 -5.12 -9.02
N ILE A 377 4.47 -6.36 -8.54
CA ILE A 377 5.66 -6.71 -7.75
C ILE A 377 6.92 -6.62 -8.62
N ILE A 378 6.91 -7.16 -9.85
CA ILE A 378 8.06 -7.05 -10.77
C ILE A 378 8.41 -5.59 -11.04
N ILE A 379 7.43 -4.75 -11.40
CA ILE A 379 7.65 -3.32 -11.65
C ILE A 379 8.24 -2.62 -10.41
N THR A 380 7.78 -3.01 -9.21
CA THR A 380 8.32 -2.45 -7.95
C THR A 380 9.77 -2.91 -7.70
N CYS A 381 10.11 -4.16 -8.04
CA CYS A 381 11.48 -4.66 -7.99
C CYS A 381 12.39 -3.96 -9.01
N ASP A 382 11.91 -3.72 -10.23
CA ASP A 382 12.65 -2.98 -11.26
C ASP A 382 12.92 -1.54 -10.82
N PHE A 383 11.92 -0.87 -10.23
CA PHE A 383 12.10 0.45 -9.63
C PHE A 383 13.14 0.44 -8.50
N LEU A 384 13.14 -0.59 -7.64
CA LEU A 384 14.14 -0.74 -6.59
C LEU A 384 15.54 -0.86 -7.18
N ILE A 385 15.71 -1.66 -8.23
CA ILE A 385 16.99 -1.86 -8.92
C ILE A 385 17.47 -0.56 -9.57
N PHE A 386 16.58 0.13 -10.28
CA PHE A 386 16.86 1.45 -10.85
C PHE A 386 17.32 2.43 -9.77
N TYR A 387 16.67 2.41 -8.60
CA TYR A 387 17.02 3.27 -7.49
C TYR A 387 18.38 2.90 -6.86
N ILE A 388 18.66 1.61 -6.66
CA ILE A 388 19.97 1.13 -6.14
C ILE A 388 21.09 1.59 -7.07
N HIS A 389 20.91 1.43 -8.39
CA HIS A 389 21.89 1.90 -9.36
C HIS A 389 22.13 3.41 -9.26
N GLY A 390 21.07 4.22 -9.41
CA GLY A 390 21.22 5.67 -9.49
C GLY A 390 21.59 6.35 -8.17
N SER A 391 21.24 5.77 -7.02
CA SER A 391 21.53 6.39 -5.71
C SER A 391 22.77 5.87 -5.01
N MET A 392 23.25 4.66 -5.37
CA MET A 392 24.39 4.03 -4.68
C MET A 392 25.54 3.77 -5.67
N VAL A 393 25.26 3.06 -6.76
CA VAL A 393 26.32 2.58 -7.67
C VAL A 393 26.94 3.72 -8.49
N ASP A 394 26.11 4.58 -9.08
CA ASP A 394 26.55 5.71 -9.91
C ASP A 394 27.48 6.69 -9.15
N PRO A 395 27.10 7.25 -7.98
CA PRO A 395 27.99 8.14 -7.22
C PRO A 395 29.24 7.44 -6.68
N LEU A 396 29.16 6.15 -6.28
CA LEU A 396 30.33 5.38 -5.87
C LEU A 396 31.33 5.27 -7.03
N LEU A 397 30.89 4.79 -8.20
CA LEU A 397 31.79 4.59 -9.34
C LEU A 397 32.38 5.92 -9.84
N SER A 398 31.57 6.98 -9.89
CA SER A 398 32.04 8.33 -10.25
C SER A 398 33.07 8.86 -9.24
N SER A 399 32.82 8.71 -7.93
CA SER A 399 33.76 9.19 -6.92
C SER A 399 35.06 8.36 -6.87
N LEU A 400 34.99 7.04 -7.13
CA LEU A 400 36.16 6.17 -7.19
C LEU A 400 37.03 6.47 -8.42
N SER A 401 36.41 6.77 -9.57
CA SER A 401 37.11 7.09 -10.81
C SER A 401 37.76 8.47 -10.74
N VAL A 402 37.04 9.49 -10.26
CA VAL A 402 37.55 10.87 -10.15
C VAL A 402 38.67 10.98 -9.11
N ASN A 403 38.49 10.37 -7.92
CA ASN A 403 39.51 10.42 -6.85
C ASN A 403 40.69 9.47 -7.09
N ARG A 404 40.69 8.70 -8.20
CA ARG A 404 41.74 7.74 -8.56
C ARG A 404 42.11 6.81 -7.39
N ASN A 405 41.10 6.25 -6.73
CA ASN A 405 41.31 5.40 -5.56
C ASN A 405 41.99 4.08 -5.98
N LYS A 406 43.08 3.70 -5.33
CA LYS A 406 43.86 2.50 -5.66
C LYS A 406 43.27 1.20 -5.12
N SER A 407 42.24 1.26 -4.28
CA SER A 407 41.67 0.06 -3.63
C SER A 407 40.83 -0.80 -4.57
N ILE A 408 41.43 -1.89 -5.08
CA ILE A 408 40.78 -2.86 -5.99
C ILE A 408 39.49 -3.43 -5.41
N ASN A 409 39.44 -3.69 -4.10
CA ASN A 409 38.25 -4.22 -3.44
C ASN A 409 37.02 -3.31 -3.56
N ARG A 410 37.21 -1.98 -3.57
CA ARG A 410 36.09 -1.03 -3.71
C ARG A 410 35.56 -1.01 -5.13
N HIS A 411 36.47 -1.02 -6.12
CA HIS A 411 36.12 -1.13 -7.54
C HIS A 411 35.39 -2.45 -7.84
N LEU A 412 35.90 -3.58 -7.33
CA LEU A 412 35.28 -4.89 -7.51
C LEU A 412 33.86 -4.95 -6.93
N ARG A 413 33.63 -4.35 -5.75
CA ARG A 413 32.28 -4.31 -5.15
C ARG A 413 31.29 -3.52 -6.01
N GLY A 414 31.68 -2.33 -6.49
CA GLY A 414 30.85 -1.53 -7.38
C GLY A 414 30.53 -2.25 -8.68
N LEU A 415 31.54 -2.83 -9.34
CA LEU A 415 31.39 -3.58 -10.59
C LEU A 415 30.58 -4.87 -10.41
N LEU A 416 30.74 -5.57 -9.28
CA LEU A 416 29.95 -6.76 -8.95
C LEU A 416 28.48 -6.42 -8.82
N VAL A 417 28.14 -5.35 -8.08
CA VAL A 417 26.74 -4.92 -7.96
C VAL A 417 26.19 -4.54 -9.34
N SER A 418 26.90 -3.75 -10.14
CA SER A 418 26.49 -3.43 -11.53
C SER A 418 26.23 -4.67 -12.39
N GLY A 419 27.10 -5.67 -12.31
CA GLY A 419 26.94 -6.95 -13.01
C GLY A 419 25.71 -7.72 -12.55
N LEU A 420 25.46 -7.78 -11.24
CA LEU A 420 24.26 -8.42 -10.68
C LEU A 420 22.96 -7.75 -11.16
N LEU A 421 22.93 -6.42 -11.25
CA LEU A 421 21.74 -5.70 -11.74
C LEU A 421 21.46 -6.02 -13.22
N ILE A 422 22.49 -6.06 -14.08
CA ILE A 422 22.33 -6.44 -15.49
C ILE A 422 21.84 -7.89 -15.61
N VAL A 423 22.45 -8.82 -14.88
CA VAL A 423 22.05 -10.24 -14.90
C VAL A 423 20.61 -10.40 -14.45
N PHE A 424 20.18 -9.68 -13.41
CA PHE A 424 18.78 -9.70 -12.98
C PHE A 424 17.84 -9.23 -14.09
N SER A 425 18.07 -8.05 -14.68
CA SER A 425 17.19 -7.49 -15.72
C SER A 425 17.12 -8.36 -16.97
N ILE A 426 18.24 -8.99 -17.37
CA ILE A 426 18.25 -9.93 -18.50
C ILE A 426 17.44 -11.20 -18.18
N ASN A 427 17.54 -11.73 -16.95
CA ASN A 427 16.76 -12.91 -16.56
C ASN A 427 15.26 -12.62 -16.54
N VAL A 428 14.83 -11.44 -16.06
CA VAL A 428 13.43 -11.00 -16.10
C VAL A 428 12.96 -10.88 -17.55
N LEU A 429 13.74 -10.25 -18.42
CA LEU A 429 13.40 -10.13 -19.83
C LEU A 429 13.28 -11.51 -20.51
N ARG A 430 14.22 -12.42 -20.26
CA ARG A 430 14.17 -13.80 -20.77
C ARG A 430 12.91 -14.52 -20.30
N TYR A 431 12.58 -14.40 -19.01
CA TYR A 431 11.38 -15.01 -18.44
C TYR A 431 10.10 -14.49 -19.10
N LEU A 432 9.95 -13.16 -19.23
CA LEU A 432 8.77 -12.52 -19.81
C LEU A 432 8.55 -12.91 -21.28
N TRP A 433 9.63 -13.00 -22.06
CA TRP A 433 9.55 -13.34 -23.48
C TRP A 433 9.40 -14.84 -23.73
N TYR A 434 9.92 -15.70 -22.84
CA TYR A 434 9.76 -17.15 -22.93
C TYR A 434 8.32 -17.62 -22.67
N TYR A 435 7.68 -17.11 -21.60
CA TYR A 435 6.31 -17.54 -21.23
C TYR A 435 5.20 -16.87 -22.05
N ASN A 436 5.56 -16.15 -23.11
CA ASN A 436 4.68 -15.42 -24.03
C ASN A 436 3.41 -14.82 -23.38
N PHE A 437 3.62 -14.01 -22.34
CA PHE A 437 2.53 -13.31 -21.66
C PHE A 437 1.94 -12.26 -22.62
N LEU A 438 0.83 -12.56 -23.30
CA LEU A 438 0.21 -11.73 -24.35
C LEU A 438 -0.57 -10.51 -23.79
N ASN A 439 -0.01 -9.80 -22.80
CA ASN A 439 -0.66 -8.62 -22.24
C ASN A 439 0.11 -7.33 -22.60
N ASN A 440 -0.60 -6.20 -22.67
CA ASN A 440 -0.03 -4.86 -22.85
C ASN A 440 1.08 -4.51 -21.84
N TRP A 441 1.08 -5.19 -20.69
CA TRP A 441 2.11 -5.08 -19.65
C TRP A 441 3.49 -5.65 -20.06
N LYS A 442 3.55 -6.59 -21.02
CA LYS A 442 4.81 -7.19 -21.48
C LYS A 442 5.75 -6.15 -22.07
N LEU A 443 5.22 -5.23 -22.88
CA LEU A 443 6.00 -4.15 -23.49
C LEU A 443 6.52 -3.17 -22.44
N GLU A 444 5.65 -2.76 -21.49
CA GLU A 444 6.02 -1.82 -20.43
C GLU A 444 7.16 -2.36 -19.54
N ILE A 445 7.04 -3.59 -19.05
CA ILE A 445 8.06 -4.19 -18.19
C ILE A 445 9.38 -4.43 -18.97
N SER A 446 9.28 -4.78 -20.26
CA SER A 446 10.47 -4.92 -21.12
C SER A 446 11.20 -3.58 -21.29
N CYS A 447 10.47 -2.49 -21.54
CA CYS A 447 11.05 -1.15 -21.67
C CYS A 447 11.76 -0.71 -20.38
N ILE A 448 11.17 -0.95 -19.20
CA ILE A 448 11.78 -0.62 -17.91
C ILE A 448 13.07 -1.41 -17.68
N ASN A 449 13.08 -2.72 -17.98
CA ASN A 449 14.28 -3.55 -17.84
C ASN A 449 15.40 -3.13 -18.81
N ILE A 450 15.07 -2.77 -20.05
CA ILE A 450 16.05 -2.23 -21.00
C ILE A 450 16.57 -0.87 -20.52
N GLN A 451 15.72 -0.02 -19.94
CA GLN A 451 16.12 1.27 -19.38
C GLN A 451 17.17 1.11 -18.27
N ILE A 452 16.99 0.12 -17.39
CA ILE A 452 17.97 -0.23 -16.35
C ILE A 452 19.30 -0.66 -16.98
N ILE A 453 19.26 -1.56 -17.97
CA ILE A 453 20.47 -2.04 -18.66
C ILE A 453 21.22 -0.88 -19.30
N VAL A 454 20.53 -0.01 -20.05
CA VAL A 454 21.11 1.19 -20.67
C VAL A 454 21.75 2.09 -19.63
N LYS A 455 21.04 2.36 -18.52
CA LYS A 455 21.54 3.23 -17.45
C LYS A 455 22.81 2.66 -16.79
N VAL A 456 22.86 1.35 -16.52
CA VAL A 456 24.07 0.69 -15.99
C VAL A 456 25.21 0.75 -17.00
N LEU A 457 24.95 0.45 -18.29
CA LEU A 457 25.98 0.50 -19.34
C LEU A 457 26.57 1.90 -19.52
N VAL A 458 25.75 2.94 -19.46
CA VAL A 458 26.20 4.35 -19.51
C VAL A 458 27.17 4.64 -18.37
N THR A 459 26.81 4.26 -17.12
CA THR A 459 27.70 4.48 -15.97
C THR A 459 29.00 3.69 -16.06
N LEU A 460 28.96 2.45 -16.55
CA LEU A 460 30.16 1.65 -16.80
C LEU A 460 31.01 2.25 -17.92
N GLY A 461 30.39 2.83 -18.95
CA GLY A 461 31.06 3.54 -20.03
C GLY A 461 31.81 4.77 -19.52
N VAL A 462 31.14 5.63 -18.74
CA VAL A 462 31.75 6.81 -18.12
C VAL A 462 32.87 6.40 -17.15
N TYR A 463 32.64 5.41 -16.29
CA TYR A 463 33.65 4.85 -15.40
C TYR A 463 34.88 4.35 -16.19
N SER A 464 34.67 3.63 -17.29
CA SER A 464 35.75 3.11 -18.12
C SER A 464 36.56 4.24 -18.77
N LEU A 465 35.91 5.30 -19.26
CA LEU A 465 36.58 6.49 -19.81
C LEU A 465 37.50 7.15 -18.77
N TYR A 466 37.01 7.35 -17.54
CA TYR A 466 37.82 7.92 -16.46
C TYR A 466 38.97 7.01 -16.01
N MET A 467 38.76 5.69 -16.01
CA MET A 467 39.84 4.75 -15.73
C MET A 467 40.93 4.79 -16.81
N ILE A 468 40.55 4.93 -18.09
CA ILE A 468 41.48 5.08 -19.22
C ILE A 468 42.26 6.40 -19.13
N ASP A 469 41.59 7.51 -18.77
CA ASP A 469 42.24 8.80 -18.51
C ASP A 469 43.30 8.69 -17.40
N GLY A 470 43.01 7.92 -16.34
CA GLY A 470 43.96 7.66 -15.27
C GLY A 470 45.29 7.01 -15.70
N TYR A 471 45.33 6.35 -16.86
CA TYR A 471 46.56 5.80 -17.43
C TYR A 471 47.29 6.78 -18.36
N HIS A 472 46.62 7.82 -18.86
CA HIS A 472 47.24 8.83 -19.72
C HIS A 472 48.09 9.80 -18.88
N LYS A 473 49.32 10.07 -19.34
CA LYS A 473 50.24 11.02 -18.67
C LYS A 473 49.93 12.48 -19.00
N THR A 474 49.32 12.73 -20.16
CA THR A 474 48.92 14.05 -20.66
C THR A 474 47.41 14.21 -20.55
N MET A 475 46.92 15.44 -20.35
CA MET A 475 45.48 15.74 -20.29
C MET A 475 44.77 15.27 -21.57
N TRP A 476 43.72 14.45 -21.44
CA TRP A 476 42.94 13.98 -22.58
C TRP A 476 41.87 15.01 -22.97
N GLU A 477 42.21 15.89 -23.90
CA GLU A 477 41.38 17.03 -24.32
C GLU A 477 39.95 16.68 -24.78
N LYS A 478 39.74 15.48 -25.34
CA LYS A 478 38.44 15.01 -25.86
C LYS A 478 37.62 14.22 -24.85
N LEU A 479 38.12 14.00 -23.63
CA LEU A 479 37.41 13.21 -22.61
C LEU A 479 36.01 13.78 -22.31
N ASP A 480 35.91 15.10 -22.11
CA ASP A 480 34.66 15.81 -21.86
C ASP A 480 33.66 15.71 -23.04
N ASP A 481 34.14 15.44 -24.25
CA ASP A 481 33.30 15.20 -25.43
C ASP A 481 32.79 13.74 -25.42
N TYR A 482 33.65 12.77 -25.13
CA TYR A 482 33.25 11.35 -25.01
C TYR A 482 32.28 11.09 -23.86
N GLU A 483 32.54 11.63 -22.67
CA GLU A 483 31.63 11.55 -21.51
C GLU A 483 30.24 12.04 -21.89
N PHE A 484 30.16 13.21 -22.50
CA PHE A 484 28.90 13.79 -22.96
C PHE A 484 28.19 12.93 -24.02
N TYR A 485 28.91 12.36 -24.98
CA TYR A 485 28.30 11.49 -25.99
C TYR A 485 27.71 10.23 -25.36
N VAL A 486 28.42 9.61 -24.42
CA VAL A 486 27.94 8.42 -23.70
C VAL A 486 26.70 8.76 -22.86
N GLU A 487 26.74 9.82 -22.06
CA GLU A 487 25.60 10.26 -21.24
C GLU A 487 24.39 10.64 -22.10
N SER A 488 24.60 11.45 -23.14
CA SER A 488 23.53 11.91 -24.04
C SER A 488 22.88 10.73 -24.78
N SER A 489 23.67 9.73 -25.18
CA SER A 489 23.12 8.53 -25.82
C SER A 489 22.19 7.75 -24.89
N GLY A 490 22.55 7.67 -23.60
CA GLY A 490 21.73 7.06 -22.56
C GLY A 490 20.43 7.82 -22.33
N ASP A 491 20.50 9.14 -22.23
CA ASP A 491 19.32 9.98 -22.01
C ASP A 491 18.35 9.94 -23.20
N VAL A 492 18.87 9.91 -24.43
CA VAL A 492 18.05 9.74 -25.65
C VAL A 492 17.39 8.36 -25.66
N ALA A 493 18.12 7.29 -25.35
CA ALA A 493 17.55 5.95 -25.28
C ALA A 493 16.45 5.85 -24.21
N ASN A 494 16.67 6.42 -23.02
CA ASN A 494 15.67 6.47 -21.95
C ASN A 494 14.44 7.28 -22.36
N PHE A 495 14.63 8.41 -23.05
CA PHE A 495 13.53 9.20 -23.58
C PHE A 495 12.67 8.41 -24.58
N CYS A 496 13.31 7.68 -25.51
CA CYS A 496 12.61 6.82 -26.45
C CYS A 496 11.79 5.74 -25.74
N LEU A 497 12.38 5.04 -24.76
CA LEU A 497 11.70 3.99 -23.99
C LEU A 497 10.52 4.53 -23.18
N ASN A 498 10.69 5.67 -22.50
CA ASN A 498 9.60 6.32 -21.75
C ASN A 498 8.46 6.77 -22.67
N THR A 499 8.79 7.22 -23.88
CA THR A 499 7.80 7.56 -24.90
C THR A 499 7.05 6.31 -25.37
N SER A 500 7.75 5.18 -25.57
CA SER A 500 7.11 3.89 -25.90
C SER A 500 6.15 3.41 -24.81
N ILE A 501 6.52 3.53 -23.53
CA ILE A 501 5.63 3.20 -22.39
C ILE A 501 4.37 4.07 -22.42
N PHE A 502 4.54 5.37 -22.64
CA PHE A 502 3.41 6.31 -22.69
C PHE A 502 2.46 5.99 -23.85
N LEU A 503 3.00 5.76 -25.06
CA LEU A 503 2.20 5.41 -26.23
C LEU A 503 1.45 4.08 -26.03
N ASN A 504 2.09 3.08 -25.43
CA ASN A 504 1.44 1.82 -25.08
C ASN A 504 0.28 2.02 -24.10
N ARG A 505 0.45 2.93 -23.13
CA ARG A 505 -0.60 3.25 -22.15
C ARG A 505 -1.78 4.01 -22.77
N VAL A 506 -1.51 4.93 -23.71
CA VAL A 506 -2.55 5.60 -24.50
C VAL A 506 -3.30 4.60 -25.39
N TYR A 507 -2.57 3.67 -26.02
CA TYR A 507 -3.16 2.60 -26.83
C TYR A 507 -4.11 1.73 -26.01
N SER A 508 -3.68 1.26 -24.84
CA SER A 508 -4.52 0.45 -23.95
C SER A 508 -5.78 1.20 -23.50
N LEU A 509 -5.70 2.50 -23.19
CA LEU A 509 -6.89 3.29 -22.85
C LEU A 509 -7.86 3.45 -24.04
N ALA A 510 -7.34 3.62 -25.25
CA ALA A 510 -8.15 3.89 -26.44
C ALA A 510 -8.87 2.64 -26.96
N PHE A 511 -8.26 1.45 -26.83
CA PHE A 511 -8.76 0.22 -27.46
C PHE A 511 -9.26 -0.84 -26.47
N GLU A 512 -8.75 -0.88 -25.24
CA GLU A 512 -9.09 -1.87 -24.22
C GLU A 512 -9.73 -1.20 -22.99
N ALA A 513 -10.89 -0.55 -23.18
CA ALA A 513 -11.79 -0.04 -22.13
C ALA A 513 -11.10 0.32 -20.79
N GLY A 514 -10.06 1.15 -20.85
CA GLY A 514 -9.20 1.39 -19.70
C GLY A 514 -9.95 2.12 -18.57
N SER A 515 -9.53 1.90 -17.33
CA SER A 515 -10.11 2.61 -16.19
C SER A 515 -9.96 4.12 -16.36
N ILE A 516 -11.05 4.88 -16.21
CA ILE A 516 -11.02 6.36 -16.22
C ILE A 516 -10.03 6.89 -15.16
N ALA A 517 -9.85 6.13 -14.06
CA ALA A 517 -8.88 6.39 -13.01
C ALA A 517 -7.42 6.47 -13.49
N SER A 518 -7.09 5.93 -14.68
CA SER A 518 -5.74 5.98 -15.25
C SER A 518 -5.39 7.32 -15.90
N VAL A 519 -6.38 8.13 -16.28
CA VAL A 519 -6.16 9.40 -17.03
C VAL A 519 -5.31 10.41 -16.27
N PRO A 520 -5.58 10.73 -14.99
CA PRO A 520 -4.76 11.70 -14.24
C PRO A 520 -3.28 11.29 -14.17
N LEU A 521 -3.03 9.99 -14.02
CA LEU A 521 -1.68 9.45 -13.93
C LEU A 521 -0.94 9.51 -15.27
N MET A 522 -1.65 9.33 -16.39
CA MET A 522 -1.08 9.55 -17.73
C MET A 522 -0.69 11.02 -17.93
N CYS A 523 -1.50 11.98 -17.47
CA CYS A 523 -1.15 13.40 -17.52
C CYS A 523 0.11 13.70 -16.68
N PHE A 524 0.20 13.11 -15.48
CA PHE A 524 1.40 13.21 -14.66
C PHE A 524 2.63 12.64 -15.36
N HIS A 525 2.52 11.48 -16.00
CA HIS A 525 3.62 10.88 -16.77
C HIS A 525 4.05 11.77 -17.95
N ALA A 526 3.10 12.28 -18.73
CA ALA A 526 3.38 13.17 -19.86
C ALA A 526 4.12 14.44 -19.40
N TYR A 527 3.73 15.05 -18.29
CA TYR A 527 4.37 16.25 -17.78
C TYR A 527 5.74 15.97 -17.13
N PHE A 528 5.79 15.06 -16.14
CA PHE A 528 6.98 14.86 -15.32
C PHE A 528 8.05 14.01 -15.99
N VAL A 529 7.67 12.99 -16.78
CA VAL A 529 8.64 12.07 -17.39
C VAL A 529 9.02 12.55 -18.79
N ILE A 530 8.04 12.90 -19.62
CA ILE A 530 8.31 13.22 -21.04
C ILE A 530 8.69 14.69 -21.20
N TRP A 531 7.79 15.62 -20.87
CA TRP A 531 7.99 17.05 -21.11
C TRP A 531 9.21 17.60 -20.38
N ARG A 532 9.36 17.26 -19.09
CA ARG A 532 10.52 17.68 -18.31
C ARG A 532 11.82 17.11 -18.85
N SER A 533 11.85 15.83 -19.26
CA SER A 533 13.04 15.22 -19.86
C SER A 533 13.46 15.92 -21.17
N ILE A 534 12.50 16.27 -22.03
CA ILE A 534 12.77 17.04 -23.25
C ILE A 534 13.34 18.41 -22.88
N ARG A 535 12.67 19.14 -21.98
CA ARG A 535 13.10 20.48 -21.57
C ARG A 535 14.50 20.48 -20.97
N ASP A 536 14.83 19.49 -20.15
CA ASP A 536 16.12 19.39 -19.47
C ASP A 536 17.22 19.03 -20.48
N GLY A 537 17.01 18.02 -21.32
CA GLY A 537 17.94 17.64 -22.39
C GLY A 537 18.18 18.77 -23.39
N TRP A 538 17.12 19.47 -23.80
CA TRP A 538 17.21 20.61 -24.72
C TRP A 538 18.01 21.77 -24.11
N ARG A 539 17.84 22.05 -22.81
CA ARG A 539 18.61 23.07 -22.10
C ARG A 539 20.10 22.75 -22.05
N VAL A 540 20.47 21.48 -21.84
CA VAL A 540 21.87 21.04 -21.84
C VAL A 540 22.49 21.21 -23.23
N LEU A 541 21.78 20.78 -24.28
CA LEU A 541 22.23 20.91 -25.66
C LEU A 541 22.44 22.38 -26.09
N ILE A 542 21.49 23.26 -25.77
CA ILE A 542 21.61 24.69 -26.07
C ILE A 542 22.82 25.28 -25.35
N ARG A 543 22.98 25.03 -24.05
CA ARG A 543 24.11 25.59 -23.28
C ARG A 543 25.45 25.16 -23.86
N ARG A 544 25.61 23.88 -24.20
CA ARG A 544 26.85 23.37 -24.83
C ARG A 544 27.14 24.05 -26.17
N ARG A 545 26.14 24.20 -27.03
CA ARG A 545 26.28 24.89 -28.33
C ARG A 545 26.63 26.37 -28.15
N LEU A 546 26.02 27.04 -27.17
CA LEU A 546 26.32 28.43 -26.86
C LEU A 546 27.74 28.59 -26.30
N ALA A 547 28.17 27.70 -25.40
CA ALA A 547 29.53 27.73 -24.86
C ALA A 547 30.59 27.55 -25.96
N ILE A 548 30.40 26.60 -26.88
CA ILE A 548 31.30 26.41 -28.03
C ILE A 548 31.38 27.68 -28.87
N ARG A 549 30.24 28.23 -29.31
CA ARG A 549 30.20 29.46 -30.11
C ARG A 549 30.86 30.64 -29.40
N ARG A 550 30.61 30.80 -28.10
CA ARG A 550 31.20 31.89 -27.30
C ARG A 550 32.72 31.77 -27.20
N VAL A 551 33.26 30.56 -27.07
CA VAL A 551 34.72 30.35 -27.07
C VAL A 551 35.32 30.61 -28.45
N GLU A 552 34.62 30.21 -29.52
CA GLU A 552 35.05 30.47 -30.91
C GLU A 552 35.10 31.95 -31.24
N LEU A 553 34.22 32.77 -30.65
CA LEU A 553 34.19 34.23 -30.83
C LEU A 553 35.36 34.97 -30.15
N LEU A 554 36.03 34.34 -29.19
CA LEU A 554 37.16 34.95 -28.48
C LEU A 554 38.44 34.88 -29.32
N ALA A 555 39.26 35.94 -29.22
CA ALA A 555 40.54 36.01 -29.92
C ALA A 555 41.51 34.95 -29.39
N ASP A 556 42.25 34.31 -30.30
CA ASP A 556 43.38 33.46 -29.94
C ASP A 556 44.57 34.34 -29.53
N ALA A 557 45.22 34.01 -28.41
CA ALA A 557 46.41 34.69 -27.95
C ALA A 557 47.58 34.36 -28.88
N THR A 558 48.36 35.38 -29.26
CA THR A 558 49.59 35.17 -30.04
C THR A 558 50.69 34.55 -29.17
N ASN A 559 51.61 33.80 -29.78
CA ASN A 559 52.74 33.20 -29.05
C ASN A 559 53.58 34.24 -28.30
N VAL A 560 53.67 35.47 -28.83
CA VAL A 560 54.36 36.59 -28.18
C VAL A 560 53.63 37.03 -26.91
N GLN A 561 52.31 37.27 -26.99
CA GLN A 561 51.49 37.61 -25.82
C GLN A 561 51.48 36.54 -24.74
N LEU A 562 51.48 35.26 -25.15
CA LEU A 562 51.60 34.12 -24.23
C LEU A 562 52.96 34.08 -23.54
N SER A 563 54.05 34.32 -24.28
CA SER A 563 55.41 34.37 -23.71
C SER A 563 55.66 35.59 -22.81
N GLU A 564 54.98 36.71 -23.07
CA GLU A 564 55.05 37.90 -22.21
C GLU A 564 54.21 37.75 -20.93
N TYR A 565 53.10 37.02 -21.00
CA TYR A 565 52.25 36.74 -19.84
C TYR A 565 52.86 35.69 -18.90
N ASP A 566 53.52 34.65 -19.44
CA ASP A 566 54.29 33.60 -18.74
C ASP A 566 53.64 33.07 -17.44
N ASP A 567 52.37 32.69 -17.53
CA ASP A 567 51.60 32.17 -16.38
C ASP A 567 50.80 30.91 -16.79
N ILE A 568 50.29 30.22 -15.78
CA ILE A 568 49.50 29.00 -15.92
C ILE A 568 48.01 29.30 -16.09
N CYS A 569 47.29 28.39 -16.76
CA CYS A 569 45.83 28.51 -16.82
C CYS A 569 45.24 28.39 -15.41
N SER A 570 44.55 29.43 -14.92
CA SER A 570 44.00 29.44 -13.56
C SER A 570 42.87 28.41 -13.32
N ILE A 571 42.31 27.83 -14.38
CA ILE A 571 41.26 26.79 -14.31
C ILE A 571 41.89 25.41 -14.03
N CYS A 572 42.84 24.96 -14.86
CA CYS A 572 43.43 23.63 -14.75
C CYS A 572 44.80 23.60 -14.06
N ARG A 573 45.42 24.77 -13.84
CA ARG A 573 46.76 24.96 -13.25
C ARG A 573 47.90 24.30 -14.04
N HIS A 574 47.79 24.27 -15.37
CA HIS A 574 48.83 23.78 -16.28
C HIS A 574 49.28 24.90 -17.23
N ASN A 575 50.49 24.78 -17.78
CA ASN A 575 51.06 25.71 -18.75
C ASN A 575 50.18 25.82 -20.01
N MET A 576 50.19 27.00 -20.64
CA MET A 576 49.40 27.30 -21.83
C MET A 576 50.28 27.36 -23.07
N ASP A 577 50.20 26.33 -23.93
CA ASP A 577 50.81 26.38 -25.27
C ASP A 577 49.89 27.07 -26.29
N SER A 578 48.58 27.08 -26.02
CA SER A 578 47.56 27.83 -26.75
C SER A 578 46.47 28.32 -25.78
N ALA A 579 46.01 29.56 -25.96
CA ALA A 579 45.02 30.16 -25.07
C ALA A 579 44.04 31.08 -25.82
N LYS A 580 42.83 31.17 -25.28
CA LYS A 580 41.83 32.18 -25.64
C LYS A 580 41.99 33.38 -24.73
N MET A 581 42.02 34.56 -25.34
CA MET A 581 42.01 35.83 -24.62
C MET A 581 40.56 36.30 -24.46
N SER A 582 40.14 36.49 -23.22
CA SER A 582 38.83 37.06 -22.90
C SER A 582 38.80 38.58 -23.14
N ASN A 583 37.62 39.18 -23.30
CA ASN A 583 37.46 40.64 -23.44
C ASN A 583 37.95 41.44 -22.21
N CYS A 584 38.13 40.77 -21.06
CA CYS A 584 38.76 41.32 -19.87
C CYS A 584 40.27 41.07 -19.80
N ASN A 585 40.90 40.67 -20.91
CA ASN A 585 42.35 40.40 -21.06
C ASN A 585 42.91 39.31 -20.13
N HIS A 586 42.08 38.32 -19.76
CA HIS A 586 42.53 37.10 -19.07
C HIS A 586 42.67 35.93 -20.05
N TYR A 587 43.67 35.06 -19.83
CA TYR A 587 44.05 33.94 -20.69
C TYR A 587 43.64 32.59 -20.09
N PHE A 588 43.06 31.72 -20.92
CA PHE A 588 42.66 30.37 -20.53
C PHE A 588 42.81 29.37 -21.69
N HIS A 589 43.02 28.08 -21.42
CA HIS A 589 42.87 27.06 -22.46
C HIS A 589 41.43 27.07 -23.01
N SER A 590 41.27 26.94 -24.33
CA SER A 590 39.97 26.90 -25.01
C SER A 590 39.02 25.88 -24.39
N ILE A 591 39.54 24.70 -24.03
CA ILE A 591 38.76 23.59 -23.45
C ILE A 591 38.32 23.90 -22.01
N CYS A 592 39.24 24.45 -21.20
CA CYS A 592 38.94 24.83 -19.82
C CYS A 592 37.88 25.93 -19.77
N LEU A 593 37.98 26.93 -20.65
CA LEU A 593 37.01 28.02 -20.75
C LEU A 593 35.65 27.52 -21.25
N ARG A 594 35.62 26.60 -22.22
CA ARG A 594 34.40 25.92 -22.68
C ARG A 594 33.68 25.20 -21.53
N LYS A 595 34.42 24.48 -20.70
CA LYS A 595 33.87 23.77 -19.52
C LYS A 595 33.29 24.73 -18.49
N TRP A 596 33.98 25.84 -18.25
CA TRP A 596 33.50 26.89 -17.34
C TRP A 596 32.22 27.56 -17.83
N LEU A 597 32.16 27.92 -19.12
CA LEU A 597 30.99 28.55 -19.75
C LEU A 597 29.75 27.65 -19.80
N ASN A 598 29.90 26.34 -19.66
CA ASN A 598 28.75 25.44 -19.48
C ASN A 598 28.06 25.62 -18.11
N LEU A 599 28.78 26.11 -17.10
CA LEU A 599 28.30 26.29 -15.73
C LEU A 599 27.97 27.76 -15.43
N LYS A 600 28.85 28.68 -15.79
CA LYS A 600 28.75 30.10 -15.48
C LYS A 600 29.20 30.95 -16.68
N ASP A 601 28.46 32.02 -16.92
CA ASP A 601 28.62 32.92 -18.06
C ASP A 601 29.66 34.05 -17.85
N ASN A 602 30.43 33.98 -16.76
CA ASN A 602 31.30 35.06 -16.29
C ASN A 602 32.77 34.65 -16.31
N CYS A 603 33.71 35.60 -16.26
CA CYS A 603 35.13 35.31 -16.17
C CYS A 603 35.46 34.60 -14.84
N PRO A 604 36.28 33.51 -14.84
CA PRO A 604 36.71 32.85 -13.62
C PRO A 604 37.49 33.76 -12.65
N LEU A 605 38.23 34.75 -13.18
CA LEU A 605 39.11 35.62 -12.39
C LEU A 605 38.41 36.89 -11.91
N CYS A 606 37.80 37.66 -12.81
CA CYS A 606 37.20 38.96 -12.47
C CYS A 606 35.66 38.96 -12.38
N HIS A 607 35.01 37.83 -12.66
CA HIS A 607 33.54 37.70 -12.66
C HIS A 607 32.77 38.64 -13.60
N ASN A 608 33.46 39.41 -14.45
CA ASN A 608 32.84 40.19 -15.52
C ASN A 608 32.28 39.27 -16.60
N ILE A 609 31.27 39.75 -17.33
CA ILE A 609 30.67 39.01 -18.44
C ILE A 609 31.73 38.89 -19.54
N LEU A 610 31.98 37.66 -19.99
CA LEU A 610 33.04 37.35 -20.96
C LEU A 610 32.75 37.84 -22.38
N TYR A 611 31.48 38.17 -22.65
CA TYR A 611 30.96 38.60 -23.94
C TYR A 611 30.04 39.81 -23.69
N GLN A 612 30.32 40.95 -24.31
CA GLN A 612 29.32 42.03 -24.42
C GLN A 612 28.53 41.79 -25.70
N ALA A 613 27.21 42.03 -25.62
CA ALA A 613 26.26 41.78 -26.69
C ALA A 613 26.55 42.60 -27.95
#